data_AF-A0A7V2RTZ4-F1
#
_entry.id   AF-A0A7V2RTZ4-F1
#
_cell.length_a   1.000
_cell.length_b   1.000
_cell.length_c   1.000
_cell.angle_alpha   90.00
_cell.angle_beta   90.00
_cell.angle_gamma   90.00
#
_symmetry.space_group_name_H-M   'P 1'
#
loop_
_entity.id
_entity.type
_entity.pdbx_description
1 polymer ?
#
loop_
_entity_poly.entity_id
_entity_poly.type
_entity_poly.pdbx_seq_one_letter_code
_entity_poly.pdbx_strand_id
1 'polypeptide(L)'
;ALGTVELNRLLQERLNPTPAARLDHRGQRFALGDKVMQTENDYQREVYNGDIGTVVELDRRRRTLVVDMEGHRVTYEAADLDRLVPAYAITVHKAQGSEYPAVVLVLAREHGRMLRRRLLYTAISRARRLLVVLAEPTALERAIRTADSERCSLLRHRLLGEVENRS
;
A
#
# COMPACT_ATOMS: atom_id res chain seq x y z
N ALA A 1 -5.56 -0.99 17.39
CA ALA A 1 -4.31 -0.33 16.96
C ALA A 1 -4.45 0.05 15.48
N LEU A 2 -4.25 1.33 15.13
CA LEU A 2 -4.46 1.88 13.79
C LEU A 2 -3.32 1.49 12.84
N GLY A 3 -3.29 0.22 12.43
CA GLY A 3 -2.37 -0.30 11.41
C GLY A 3 -3.12 -0.76 10.17
N THR A 4 -2.44 -0.83 9.03
CA THR A 4 -3.05 -1.30 7.77
C THR A 4 -3.62 -2.71 7.89
N VAL A 5 -3.00 -3.60 8.66
CA VAL A 5 -3.50 -4.97 8.89
C VAL A 5 -4.91 -4.95 9.49
N GLU A 6 -5.11 -4.20 10.57
CA GLU A 6 -6.41 -4.15 11.27
C GLU A 6 -7.45 -3.37 10.45
N LEU A 7 -7.05 -2.29 9.78
CA LEU A 7 -7.94 -1.58 8.86
C LEU A 7 -8.41 -2.48 7.73
N ASN A 8 -7.51 -3.26 7.13
CA ASN A 8 -7.88 -4.20 6.08
C ASN A 8 -8.86 -5.26 6.59
N ARG A 9 -8.63 -5.83 7.78
CA ARG A 9 -9.55 -6.80 8.39
C ARG A 9 -10.96 -6.21 8.54
N LEU A 10 -11.06 -5.03 9.15
CA LEU A 10 -12.34 -4.34 9.38
C LEU A 10 -13.03 -3.93 8.07
N LEU A 11 -12.27 -3.42 7.09
CA LEU A 11 -12.80 -3.03 5.80
C LEU A 11 -13.27 -4.23 4.98
N GLN A 12 -12.52 -5.33 4.99
CA GLN A 12 -12.92 -6.57 4.33
C GLN A 12 -14.23 -7.13 4.92
N GLU A 13 -14.39 -7.10 6.25
CA GLU A 13 -15.63 -7.51 6.91
C GLU A 13 -16.83 -6.62 6.56
N ARG A 14 -16.60 -5.31 6.38
CA ARG A 14 -17.66 -4.34 6.07
C ARG A 14 -18.02 -4.29 4.59
N LEU A 15 -17.02 -4.38 3.70
CA LEU A 15 -17.17 -4.19 2.26
C LEU A 15 -17.40 -5.51 1.52
N ASN A 16 -17.00 -6.64 2.11
CA ASN A 16 -17.28 -7.97 1.58
C ASN A 16 -17.75 -8.93 2.71
N PRO A 17 -18.93 -8.68 3.32
CA PRO A 17 -19.38 -9.44 4.49
C PRO A 17 -19.75 -10.90 4.18
N THR A 18 -20.38 -11.15 3.02
CA THR A 18 -20.93 -12.46 2.64
C THR A 18 -20.45 -12.86 1.24
N PRO A 19 -19.16 -13.20 1.08
CA PRO A 19 -18.64 -13.58 -0.22
C PRO A 19 -19.19 -14.96 -0.64
N ALA A 20 -19.36 -15.16 -1.94
CA ALA A 20 -19.76 -16.45 -2.50
C ALA A 20 -18.73 -17.56 -2.21
N ALA A 21 -17.44 -17.20 -2.15
CA ALA A 21 -16.35 -18.12 -1.84
C ALA A 21 -15.28 -17.44 -1.00
N ARG A 22 -14.70 -18.18 -0.04
CA ARG A 22 -13.61 -17.74 0.83
C ARG A 22 -12.58 -18.84 1.08
N LEU A 23 -11.35 -18.43 1.28
CA LEU A 23 -10.19 -19.25 1.63
C LEU A 23 -9.41 -18.59 2.75
N ASP A 24 -9.17 -19.33 3.82
CA ASP A 24 -8.28 -18.90 4.90
C ASP A 24 -6.88 -19.49 4.68
N HIS A 25 -5.86 -18.63 4.79
CA HIS A 25 -4.46 -19.00 4.65
C HIS A 25 -3.64 -18.27 5.72
N ARG A 26 -3.05 -19.02 6.65
CA ARG A 26 -2.14 -18.51 7.71
C ARG A 26 -2.66 -17.26 8.44
N GLY A 27 -3.94 -17.27 8.79
CA GLY A 27 -4.58 -16.16 9.52
C GLY A 27 -5.03 -14.99 8.64
N GLN A 28 -4.80 -15.05 7.33
CA GLN A 28 -5.38 -14.13 6.36
C GLN A 28 -6.59 -14.76 5.68
N ARG A 29 -7.62 -13.94 5.49
CA ARG A 29 -8.82 -14.29 4.75
C ARG A 29 -8.69 -13.75 3.34
N PHE A 30 -8.93 -14.59 2.34
CA PHE A 30 -9.14 -14.21 0.95
C PHE A 30 -10.52 -14.62 0.51
N ALA A 31 -11.22 -13.75 -0.20
CA ALA A 31 -12.55 -14.00 -0.69
C ALA A 31 -12.73 -13.45 -2.10
N LEU A 32 -13.69 -14.03 -2.82
CA LEU A 32 -14.09 -13.52 -4.12
C LEU A 32 -14.51 -12.04 -3.99
N GLY A 33 -13.97 -11.19 -4.85
CA GLY A 33 -14.19 -9.73 -4.85
C GLY A 33 -13.24 -8.94 -3.94
N ASP A 34 -12.35 -9.58 -3.20
CA ASP A 34 -11.40 -8.87 -2.35
C ASP A 34 -10.34 -8.13 -3.17
N LYS A 35 -9.95 -6.93 -2.69
CA LYS A 35 -8.76 -6.25 -3.17
C LYS A 35 -7.53 -6.82 -2.48
N VAL A 36 -6.53 -7.20 -3.26
CA VAL A 36 -5.27 -7.76 -2.78
C VAL A 36 -4.09 -7.03 -3.41
N MET A 37 -2.94 -7.06 -2.75
CA MET A 37 -1.69 -6.47 -3.20
C MET A 37 -0.60 -7.51 -3.20
N GLN A 38 0.20 -7.52 -4.27
CA GLN A 38 1.41 -8.32 -4.39
C GLN A 38 2.52 -7.73 -3.51
N THR A 39 3.19 -8.57 -2.70
CA THR A 39 4.22 -8.10 -1.75
C THR A 39 5.66 -8.31 -2.23
N GLU A 40 5.86 -9.09 -3.29
CA GLU A 40 7.17 -9.46 -3.84
C GLU A 40 7.11 -9.50 -5.37
N ASN A 41 8.23 -9.24 -6.04
CA ASN A 41 8.26 -9.31 -7.50
C ASN A 41 8.20 -10.77 -7.96
N ASP A 42 7.32 -11.06 -8.91
CA ASP A 42 7.27 -12.31 -9.65
C ASP A 42 7.40 -12.01 -11.14
N TYR A 43 8.64 -12.10 -11.63
CA TYR A 43 8.98 -11.80 -13.02
C TYR A 43 8.41 -12.83 -14.01
N GLN A 44 8.11 -14.05 -13.56
CA GLN A 44 7.51 -15.07 -14.43
C GLN A 44 6.05 -14.76 -14.72
N ARG A 45 5.34 -14.22 -13.72
CA ARG A 45 3.94 -13.82 -13.82
C ARG A 45 3.75 -12.34 -14.15
N GLU A 46 4.84 -11.61 -14.34
CA GLU A 46 4.86 -10.17 -14.66
C GLU A 46 4.09 -9.30 -13.64
N VAL A 47 4.18 -9.66 -12.35
CA VAL A 47 3.59 -8.88 -11.25
C VAL A 47 4.67 -8.39 -10.30
N TYR A 48 4.50 -7.18 -9.79
CA TYR A 48 5.50 -6.46 -9.02
C TYR A 48 4.99 -6.10 -7.63
N ASN A 49 5.94 -5.89 -6.71
CA ASN A 49 5.62 -5.49 -5.35
C ASN A 49 4.90 -4.14 -5.32
N GLY A 50 3.66 -4.15 -4.83
CA GLY A 50 2.79 -2.98 -4.78
C GLY A 50 1.64 -3.03 -5.77
N ASP A 51 1.66 -3.95 -6.74
CA ASP A 51 0.56 -4.13 -7.69
C ASP A 51 -0.70 -4.55 -6.94
N ILE A 52 -1.81 -3.90 -7.27
CA ILE A 52 -3.11 -4.13 -6.64
C ILE A 52 -4.03 -4.80 -7.66
N GLY A 53 -4.66 -5.89 -7.25
CA GLY A 53 -5.64 -6.59 -8.05
C GLY A 53 -6.90 -6.93 -7.27
N THR A 54 -7.83 -7.58 -7.96
CA THR A 54 -9.08 -8.07 -7.38
C THR A 54 -9.19 -9.57 -7.55
N VAL A 55 -9.56 -10.29 -6.50
CA VAL A 55 -9.82 -11.73 -6.59
C VAL A 55 -11.07 -11.97 -7.42
N VAL A 56 -10.92 -12.59 -8.58
CA VAL A 56 -12.01 -12.84 -9.55
C VAL A 56 -12.45 -14.30 -9.59
N GLU A 57 -11.63 -15.23 -9.13
CA GLU A 57 -11.99 -16.64 -9.00
C GLU A 57 -11.33 -17.24 -7.76
N LEU A 58 -12.01 -18.20 -7.12
CA LEU A 58 -11.52 -18.88 -5.92
C LEU A 58 -12.02 -20.32 -5.89
N ASP A 59 -11.10 -21.29 -5.89
CA ASP A 59 -11.39 -22.71 -5.72
C ASP A 59 -10.94 -23.18 -4.33
N ARG A 60 -11.91 -23.49 -3.47
CA ARG A 60 -11.67 -23.93 -2.09
C ARG A 60 -11.06 -25.33 -2.02
N ARG A 61 -11.36 -26.21 -2.97
CA ARG A 61 -10.87 -27.60 -2.98
C ARG A 61 -9.41 -27.64 -3.42
N ARG A 62 -9.08 -26.90 -4.48
CA ARG A 62 -7.70 -26.78 -4.98
C ARG A 62 -6.86 -25.78 -4.20
N ARG A 63 -7.49 -24.93 -3.39
CA ARG A 63 -6.88 -23.83 -2.63
C ARG A 63 -6.15 -22.86 -3.58
N THR A 64 -6.79 -22.56 -4.70
CA THR A 64 -6.29 -21.64 -5.71
C THR A 64 -7.15 -20.39 -5.77
N LEU A 65 -6.53 -19.29 -6.20
CA LEU A 65 -7.24 -18.05 -6.50
C LEU A 65 -6.71 -17.44 -7.79
N VAL A 66 -7.58 -16.73 -8.51
CA VAL A 66 -7.21 -15.92 -9.67
C VAL A 66 -7.41 -14.46 -9.29
N VAL A 67 -6.35 -13.68 -9.43
CA VAL A 67 -6.37 -12.22 -9.23
C VAL A 67 -6.30 -11.55 -10.60
N ASP A 68 -7.22 -10.62 -10.83
CA ASP A 68 -7.15 -9.69 -11.94
C ASP A 68 -6.32 -8.47 -11.52
N MET A 69 -5.10 -8.39 -12.05
CA MET A 69 -4.13 -7.31 -11.88
C MET A 69 -4.26 -6.35 -13.06
N GLU A 70 -5.29 -5.50 -13.05
CA GLU A 70 -5.56 -4.50 -14.10
C GLU A 70 -5.67 -5.07 -15.52
N GLY A 71 -6.40 -6.19 -15.68
CA GLY A 71 -6.61 -6.88 -16.95
C GLY A 71 -5.70 -8.10 -17.13
N HIS A 72 -4.68 -8.25 -16.29
CA HIS A 72 -3.79 -9.42 -16.28
C HIS A 72 -4.24 -10.43 -15.22
N ARG A 73 -4.73 -11.60 -15.66
CA ARG A 73 -5.20 -12.65 -14.75
C ARG A 73 -4.05 -13.55 -14.32
N VAL A 74 -3.77 -13.54 -13.02
CA VAL A 74 -2.70 -14.34 -12.42
C VAL A 74 -3.28 -15.36 -11.45
N THR A 75 -2.90 -16.62 -11.64
CA THR A 75 -3.31 -17.72 -10.76
C THR A 75 -2.30 -17.90 -9.65
N TYR A 76 -2.78 -18.01 -8.41
CA TYR A 76 -1.99 -18.27 -7.22
C TYR A 76 -2.41 -19.60 -6.62
N GLU A 77 -1.41 -20.47 -6.46
CA GLU A 77 -1.53 -21.72 -5.75
C GLU A 77 -1.36 -21.49 -4.24
N ALA A 78 -1.72 -22.50 -3.43
CA ALA A 78 -1.64 -22.40 -1.98
C ALA A 78 -0.26 -21.96 -1.44
N ALA A 79 0.82 -22.28 -2.15
CA ALA A 79 2.20 -21.92 -1.77
C ALA A 79 2.56 -20.45 -2.07
N ASP A 80 1.83 -19.80 -2.99
CA ASP A 80 2.09 -18.42 -3.39
C ASP A 80 1.19 -17.41 -2.66
N LEU A 81 0.22 -17.88 -1.88
CA LEU A 81 -0.75 -17.03 -1.18
C LEU A 81 -0.09 -16.10 -0.17
N ASP A 82 1.06 -16.48 0.38
CA ASP A 82 1.86 -15.63 1.27
C ASP A 82 2.36 -14.35 0.59
N ARG A 83 2.39 -14.32 -0.76
CA ARG A 83 2.82 -13.15 -1.55
C ARG A 83 1.69 -12.14 -1.77
N LEU A 84 0.49 -12.43 -1.27
CA LEU A 84 -0.66 -11.56 -1.36
C LEU A 84 -1.08 -11.08 0.03
N VAL A 85 -1.46 -9.82 0.11
CA VAL A 85 -2.08 -9.24 1.31
C VAL A 85 -3.34 -8.48 0.94
N PRO A 86 -4.36 -8.41 1.82
CA PRO A 86 -5.51 -7.54 1.60
C PRO A 86 -5.10 -6.08 1.39
N ALA A 87 -5.76 -5.38 0.46
CA ALA A 87 -5.38 -4.06 -0.02
C ALA A 87 -6.52 -3.02 -0.02
N TYR A 88 -7.46 -3.14 0.91
CA TYR A 88 -8.46 -2.11 1.18
C TYR A 88 -7.87 -0.83 1.78
N ALA A 89 -6.83 -0.98 2.59
CA ALA A 89 -6.04 0.11 3.15
C ALA A 89 -4.55 -0.16 2.93
N ILE A 90 -3.86 0.81 2.34
CA ILE A 90 -2.43 0.71 2.02
C ILE A 90 -1.66 1.84 2.70
N THR A 91 -0.37 1.63 2.91
CA THR A 91 0.50 2.71 3.42
C THR A 91 0.79 3.73 2.33
N VAL A 92 1.07 4.97 2.72
CA VAL A 92 1.45 6.04 1.78
C VAL A 92 2.68 5.64 0.94
N HIS A 93 3.64 4.91 1.54
CA HIS A 93 4.82 4.42 0.83
C HIS A 93 4.45 3.43 -0.28
N LYS A 94 3.48 2.55 -0.04
CA LYS A 94 2.99 1.59 -1.04
C LYS A 94 2.10 2.23 -2.12
N ALA A 95 1.63 3.46 -1.90
CA ALA A 95 0.90 4.24 -2.88
C ALA A 95 1.81 5.16 -3.73
N GLN A 96 3.14 5.10 -3.55
CA GLN A 96 4.07 5.94 -4.32
C GLN A 96 4.02 5.58 -5.81
N GLY A 97 3.99 6.59 -6.67
CA GLY A 97 3.79 6.42 -8.12
C GLY A 97 2.33 6.26 -8.57
N SER A 98 1.43 5.86 -7.68
CA SER A 98 0.00 5.73 -7.99
C SER A 98 -0.80 6.98 -7.64
N GLU A 99 -1.91 7.20 -8.33
CA GLU A 99 -2.88 8.25 -8.04
C GLU A 99 -4.30 7.71 -8.11
N TYR A 100 -5.17 8.20 -7.24
CA TYR A 100 -6.55 7.72 -7.10
C TYR A 100 -7.54 8.88 -7.24
N PRO A 101 -8.73 8.67 -7.84
CA PRO A 101 -9.76 9.71 -7.94
C PRO A 101 -10.13 10.30 -6.58
N ALA A 102 -10.27 9.45 -5.57
CA ALA A 102 -10.54 9.83 -4.19
C ALA A 102 -9.62 9.08 -3.22
N VAL A 103 -9.13 9.77 -2.19
CA VAL A 103 -8.29 9.19 -1.13
C VAL A 103 -8.88 9.54 0.24
N VAL A 104 -8.95 8.56 1.12
CA VAL A 104 -9.22 8.75 2.55
C VAL A 104 -7.91 8.58 3.31
N LEU A 105 -7.36 9.67 3.83
CA LEU A 105 -6.12 9.70 4.58
C LEU A 105 -6.40 9.65 6.09
N VAL A 106 -5.87 8.64 6.77
CA VAL A 106 -5.96 8.52 8.23
C VAL A 106 -4.64 8.98 8.89
N LEU A 107 -4.71 9.89 9.86
CA LEU A 107 -3.57 10.38 10.64
C LEU A 107 -3.86 10.28 12.13
N ALA A 108 -3.19 9.36 12.81
CA ALA A 108 -3.30 9.17 14.25
C ALA A 108 -1.94 9.37 14.93
N ARG A 109 -1.94 9.69 16.22
CA ARG A 109 -0.70 9.90 16.99
C ARG A 109 0.19 8.66 16.99
N GLU A 110 -0.39 7.47 16.91
CA GLU A 110 0.29 6.17 16.87
C GLU A 110 1.18 6.00 15.64
N HIS A 111 0.95 6.76 14.57
CA HIS A 111 1.86 6.78 13.41
C HIS A 111 3.24 7.37 13.75
N GLY A 112 3.36 8.09 14.88
CA GLY A 112 4.62 8.40 15.53
C GLY A 112 5.67 9.04 14.60
N ARG A 113 6.77 8.32 14.35
CA ARG A 113 7.90 8.80 13.52
C ARG A 113 7.54 9.04 12.05
N MET A 114 6.43 8.48 11.57
CA MET A 114 5.94 8.68 10.20
C MET A 114 5.22 10.02 10.01
N LEU A 115 4.86 10.71 11.10
CA LEU A 115 4.22 12.03 11.04
C LEU A 115 5.24 13.10 10.63
N ARG A 116 5.51 13.19 9.32
CA ARG A 116 6.44 14.14 8.69
C ARG A 116 5.81 14.84 7.51
N ARG A 117 6.26 16.06 7.24
CA ARG A 117 5.67 16.94 6.21
C ARG A 117 5.73 16.32 4.82
N ARG A 118 6.84 15.67 4.44
CA ARG A 118 6.96 15.05 3.11
C ARG A 118 6.02 13.87 2.93
N LEU A 119 5.83 13.04 3.97
CA LEU A 119 4.92 11.90 3.87
C LEU A 119 3.48 12.38 3.77
N LEU A 120 3.11 13.41 4.54
CA LEU A 120 1.80 14.07 4.43
C LEU A 120 1.59 14.65 3.02
N TYR A 121 2.56 15.40 2.49
CA TYR A 121 2.50 15.94 1.13
C TYR A 121 2.35 14.85 0.07
N THR A 122 3.10 13.75 0.23
CA THR A 122 3.00 12.59 -0.67
C THR A 122 1.61 11.98 -0.63
N ALA A 123 1.02 11.82 0.56
CA ALA A 123 -0.34 11.30 0.72
C ALA A 123 -1.39 12.21 0.06
N ILE A 124 -1.26 13.53 0.25
CA ILE A 124 -2.13 14.54 -0.36
C ILE A 124 -2.06 14.45 -1.89
N SER A 125 -0.85 14.36 -2.45
CA SER A 125 -0.66 14.28 -3.90
C SER A 125 -1.05 12.94 -4.53
N ARG A 126 -1.53 11.96 -3.75
CA ARG A 126 -2.15 10.74 -4.31
C ARG A 126 -3.60 10.98 -4.76
N ALA A 127 -4.26 12.02 -4.26
CA ALA A 127 -5.66 12.32 -4.56
C ALA A 127 -5.79 13.21 -5.80
N ARG A 128 -6.50 12.74 -6.84
CA ARG A 128 -6.74 13.53 -8.06
C ARG A 128 -7.90 14.51 -7.97
N ARG A 129 -8.99 14.12 -7.28
CA ARG A 129 -10.24 14.91 -7.24
C ARG A 129 -10.73 15.18 -5.82
N LEU A 130 -10.64 14.19 -4.94
CA LEU A 130 -11.14 14.31 -3.57
C LEU A 130 -10.13 13.74 -2.57
N LEU A 131 -9.84 14.52 -1.54
CA LEU A 131 -9.11 14.06 -0.37
C LEU A 131 -9.98 14.25 0.87
N VAL A 132 -10.21 13.18 1.60
CA VAL A 132 -10.83 13.20 2.93
C VAL A 132 -9.75 12.90 3.96
N VAL A 133 -9.56 13.79 4.93
CA VAL A 133 -8.54 13.62 5.98
C VAL A 133 -9.23 13.32 7.31
N LEU A 134 -9.00 12.12 7.82
CA LEU A 134 -9.42 11.67 9.14
C LEU A 134 -8.21 11.76 10.07
N ALA A 135 -8.08 12.86 10.80
CA ALA A 135 -6.90 13.13 11.59
C ALA A 135 -7.22 13.50 13.03
N GLU A 136 -6.39 13.01 13.95
CA GLU A 136 -6.26 13.63 15.26
C GLU A 136 -5.56 15.00 15.11
N PRO A 137 -6.10 16.09 15.68
CA PRO A 137 -5.53 17.43 15.49
C PRO A 137 -4.04 17.53 15.83
N THR A 138 -3.62 16.86 16.91
CA THR A 138 -2.21 16.82 17.34
C THR A 138 -1.31 16.01 16.40
N ALA A 139 -1.84 14.95 15.76
CA ALA A 139 -1.11 14.18 14.77
C ALA A 139 -0.88 14.98 13.49
N LEU A 140 -1.90 15.72 13.05
CA LEU A 140 -1.81 16.62 11.91
C LEU A 140 -0.82 17.77 12.17
N GLU A 141 -0.94 18.44 13.32
CA GLU A 141 -0.02 19.50 13.71
C GLU A 141 1.43 19.01 13.73
N ARG A 142 1.68 17.84 14.34
CA ARG A 142 3.00 17.22 14.35
C ARG A 142 3.51 16.92 12.95
N ALA A 143 2.68 16.36 12.07
CA ALA A 143 3.06 16.06 10.69
C ALA A 143 3.42 17.34 9.91
N ILE A 144 2.70 18.44 10.14
CA ILE A 144 2.97 19.73 9.49
C ILE A 144 4.26 20.35 10.03
N ARG A 145 4.51 20.32 11.35
CA ARG A 145 5.67 20.97 11.97
C ARG A 145 6.98 20.18 11.77
N THR A 146 6.91 18.86 11.71
CA THR A 146 8.09 17.99 11.60
C THR A 146 8.65 18.01 10.18
N ALA A 147 9.72 18.77 9.98
CA ALA A 147 10.53 18.68 8.78
C ALA A 147 11.22 17.31 8.69
N ASP A 148 11.49 16.86 7.47
CA ASP A 148 12.29 15.66 7.28
C ASP A 148 13.74 15.88 7.67
N SER A 149 14.36 14.83 8.21
CA SER A 149 15.80 14.80 8.46
C SER A 149 16.56 15.03 7.15
N GLU A 150 17.52 15.95 7.15
CA GLU A 150 18.42 16.12 6.02
C GLU A 150 19.16 14.81 5.74
N ARG A 151 19.18 14.42 4.46
CA ARG A 151 19.92 13.24 4.03
C ARG A 151 21.39 13.63 3.87
N CYS A 152 22.23 13.16 4.78
CA CYS A 152 23.68 13.23 4.62
C CYS A 152 24.09 12.32 3.45
N SER A 153 24.35 12.91 2.28
CA SER A 153 24.94 12.22 1.14
C SER A 153 26.10 13.02 0.58
N LEU A 154 27.21 12.34 0.29
CA LEU A 154 28.39 12.97 -0.31
C LEU A 154 28.21 13.29 -1.80
N LEU A 155 27.05 12.99 -2.39
CA LEU A 155 26.79 13.19 -3.82
C LEU A 155 26.97 14.65 -4.22
N ARG A 156 26.42 15.59 -3.44
CA ARG A 156 26.59 17.03 -3.69
C ARG A 156 28.06 17.43 -3.67
N HIS A 157 28.82 16.93 -2.69
CA HIS A 157 30.26 17.20 -2.58
C HIS A 157 31.04 16.63 -3.77
N ARG A 158 30.74 15.41 -4.22
CA ARG A 158 31.40 14.79 -5.38
C ARG A 158 31.13 15.54 -6.69
N LEU A 159 29.88 15.95 -6.92
CA LEU A 159 29.52 16.73 -8.11
C LEU A 159 30.20 18.10 -8.14
N LEU A 160 30.39 18.74 -6.99
CA LEU A 160 31.06 20.04 -6.92
C LEU A 160 32.60 19.92 -6.99
N GLY A 161 33.18 18.89 -6.38
CA GLY A 161 34.64 18.65 -6.45
C GLY A 161 35.15 18.20 -7.82
N GLU A 162 34.32 17.57 -8.66
CA GLU A 162 34.68 17.25 -10.05
C GLU A 162 34.65 18.47 -10.99
N VAL A 163 33.90 19.52 -10.62
CA VAL A 163 33.83 20.77 -11.40
C VAL A 163 35.06 21.65 -11.13
N GLU A 164 35.61 21.64 -9.91
CA GLU A 164 36.82 22.40 -9.56
C GLU A 164 38.12 21.81 -10.16
N ASN A 165 38.16 20.50 -10.43
CA ASN A 165 39.36 19.81 -10.94
C ASN A 165 39.51 19.80 -12.49
N ARG A 166 38.71 20.61 -13.21
CA ARG A 166 38.73 20.74 -14.68
C ARG A 166 39.18 22.13 -15.19
N SER A 167 39.93 22.89 -14.39
CA SER A 167 40.53 24.19 -14.79
C SER A 167 42.02 24.09 -15.02
#